data_AF-A0A7S3TRR8-F1
#
_entry.id   AF-A0A7S3TRR8-F1
#
_cell.length_a   1.000
_cell.length_b   1.000
_cell.length_c   1.000
_cell.angle_alpha   90.00
_cell.angle_beta   90.00
_cell.angle_gamma   90.00
#
_symmetry.space_group_name_H-M   'P 1'
#
loop_
_entity.id
_entity.type
_entity.pdbx_description
1 polymer ?
#
loop_
_entity_poly.entity_id
_entity_poly.type
_entity_poly.pdbx_seq_one_letter_code
_entity_poly.pdbx_strand_id
1 'polypeptide(L)'
;LGDVCTTGPCLITDGGSCATSPDFPNLYPTDEGCTIYGLPPVGLDVIAFEVEGDEDSYNDYDGDGDFRNDCPDYLTVNGVKYCGTSGPAGVVPSDGTMTWVSD
;
A
#
# COMPACT_ATOMS: atom_id res chain seq x y z
N LEU A 1 -9.39 -4.37 -21.16
CA LEU A 1 -8.65 -3.79 -20.03
C LEU A 1 -9.33 -2.47 -19.73
N GLY A 2 -9.96 -2.35 -18.56
CA GLY A 2 -10.61 -1.11 -18.14
C GLY A 2 -9.57 -0.12 -17.61
N ASP A 3 -9.97 1.14 -17.43
CA ASP A 3 -9.12 2.18 -16.87
C ASP A 3 -8.76 1.86 -15.41
N VAL A 4 -7.55 2.25 -14.98
CA VAL A 4 -7.14 2.17 -13.57
C VAL A 4 -8.03 3.08 -12.74
N CYS A 5 -8.60 2.56 -11.65
CA CYS A 5 -9.50 3.32 -10.79
C CYS A 5 -9.31 2.95 -9.31
N THR A 6 -9.95 3.70 -8.42
CA THR A 6 -9.80 3.56 -6.98
C THR A 6 -11.15 3.69 -6.27
N THR A 7 -11.32 2.96 -5.18
CA THR A 7 -12.35 3.20 -4.17
C THR A 7 -11.66 3.67 -2.89
N GLY A 8 -12.16 4.73 -2.26
CA GLY A 8 -11.53 5.34 -1.09
C GLY A 8 -10.69 6.58 -1.45
N PRO A 9 -9.85 7.07 -0.52
CA PRO A 9 -9.20 8.38 -0.64
C PRO A 9 -7.91 8.39 -1.47
N CYS A 10 -7.37 7.25 -1.87
CA CYS A 10 -6.19 7.20 -2.75
C CYS A 10 -6.46 7.83 -4.10
N LEU A 11 -5.42 8.38 -4.72
CA LEU A 11 -5.54 9.15 -5.95
C LEU A 11 -4.87 8.43 -7.12
N ILE A 12 -5.55 8.45 -8.27
CA ILE A 12 -4.95 8.07 -9.55
C ILE A 12 -4.52 9.35 -10.25
N THR A 13 -3.23 9.43 -10.60
CA THR A 13 -2.59 10.62 -11.16
C THR A 13 -1.87 10.26 -12.46
N ASP A 14 -1.24 11.26 -13.10
CA ASP A 14 -0.51 11.12 -14.37
C ASP A 14 -1.27 10.36 -15.47
N GLY A 15 -2.54 10.74 -15.67
CA GLY A 15 -3.40 10.15 -16.69
C GLY A 15 -3.72 8.66 -16.50
N GLY A 16 -3.57 8.13 -15.28
CA GLY A 16 -3.81 6.71 -14.98
C GLY A 16 -2.54 5.90 -14.73
N SER A 17 -1.37 6.51 -14.87
CA SER A 17 -0.07 5.81 -14.78
C SER A 17 0.48 5.74 -13.36
N CYS A 18 0.01 6.61 -12.45
CA CYS A 18 0.49 6.68 -11.07
C CYS A 18 -0.66 6.57 -10.07
N ALA A 19 -0.35 6.04 -8.89
CA ALA A 19 -1.23 6.04 -7.74
C ALA A 19 -0.48 6.61 -6.52
N THR A 20 -1.19 7.32 -5.66
CA THR A 20 -0.61 7.88 -4.42
C THR A 20 -1.52 7.63 -3.23
N SER A 21 -0.92 7.62 -2.02
CA SER A 21 -1.65 7.79 -0.77
C SER A 21 -2.46 9.10 -0.80
N PRO A 22 -3.45 9.26 0.10
CA PRO A 22 -4.10 10.55 0.28
C PRO A 22 -3.05 11.61 0.66
N ASP A 23 -3.25 12.84 0.18
CA ASP A 23 -2.42 14.02 0.49
C ASP A 23 -0.94 14.00 0.10
N PHE A 24 -0.46 12.95 -0.60
CA PHE A 24 0.90 12.89 -1.12
C PHE A 24 1.28 14.17 -1.88
N PRO A 25 2.44 14.81 -1.56
CA PRO A 25 3.60 14.26 -0.85
C PRO A 25 3.60 14.47 0.68
N ASN A 26 2.48 14.87 1.28
CA ASN A 26 2.38 14.97 2.74
C ASN A 26 2.06 13.59 3.37
N LEU A 27 2.03 13.56 4.70
CA LEU A 27 1.61 12.38 5.46
C LEU A 27 0.18 12.00 5.10
N TYR A 28 -0.06 10.70 5.01
CA TYR A 28 -1.40 10.15 4.84
C TYR A 28 -2.19 10.26 6.17
N PRO A 29 -3.54 10.27 6.11
CA PRO A 29 -4.40 10.23 7.28
C PRO A 29 -4.43 8.84 7.95
N THR A 30 -4.70 8.83 9.26
CA THR A 30 -5.01 7.63 10.06
C THR A 30 -6.46 7.17 9.81
N ASP A 31 -6.80 5.93 10.17
CA ASP A 31 -8.13 5.32 10.05
C ASP A 31 -8.70 5.29 8.62
N GLU A 32 -7.85 5.18 7.59
CA GLU A 32 -8.26 5.28 6.19
C GLU A 32 -7.90 4.04 5.37
N GLY A 33 -8.55 3.89 4.22
CA GLY A 33 -8.28 2.75 3.36
C GLY A 33 -8.82 2.90 1.96
N CYS A 34 -8.08 2.35 1.00
CA CYS A 34 -8.46 2.39 -0.40
C CYS A 34 -8.15 1.07 -1.12
N THR A 35 -8.77 0.85 -2.26
CA THR A 35 -8.41 -0.23 -3.17
C THR A 35 -8.31 0.31 -4.58
N ILE A 36 -7.19 -0.01 -5.24
CA ILE A 36 -6.90 0.33 -6.62
C ILE A 36 -7.19 -0.90 -7.48
N TYR A 37 -7.88 -0.70 -8.60
CA TYR A 37 -8.32 -1.74 -9.51
C TYR A 37 -7.83 -1.48 -10.94
N GLY A 38 -7.87 -2.52 -11.77
CA GLY A 38 -7.54 -2.42 -13.19
C GLY A 38 -6.04 -2.29 -13.45
N LEU A 39 -5.20 -2.68 -12.48
CA LEU A 39 -3.76 -2.59 -12.60
C LEU A 39 -3.26 -3.52 -13.72
N PRO A 40 -2.38 -3.04 -14.61
CA PRO A 40 -1.77 -3.89 -15.62
C PRO A 40 -0.85 -4.93 -14.95
N PRO A 41 -0.69 -6.14 -15.54
CA PRO A 41 0.18 -7.18 -15.02
C PRO A 41 1.65 -6.89 -15.36
N VAL A 42 2.17 -5.75 -14.88
CA VAL A 42 3.56 -5.30 -15.02
C VAL A 42 4.13 -5.01 -13.64
N GLY A 43 5.46 -5.04 -13.52
CA GLY A 43 6.14 -4.76 -12.25
C GLY A 43 5.89 -3.31 -11.83
N LEU A 44 5.56 -3.11 -10.55
CA LEU A 44 5.39 -1.79 -9.97
C LEU A 44 6.72 -1.03 -9.95
N ASP A 45 6.68 0.22 -10.40
CA ASP A 45 7.75 1.18 -10.16
C ASP A 45 7.38 2.00 -8.91
N VAL A 46 8.22 1.93 -7.88
CA VAL A 46 7.94 2.54 -6.57
C VAL A 46 8.79 3.81 -6.44
N ILE A 47 8.12 4.95 -6.58
CA ILE A 47 8.76 6.27 -6.55
C ILE A 47 9.03 6.72 -5.10
N ALA A 48 8.09 6.44 -4.19
CA ALA A 48 8.19 6.75 -2.77
C ALA A 48 7.39 5.70 -1.98
N PHE A 49 7.92 5.31 -0.82
CA PHE A 49 7.24 4.38 0.09
C PHE A 49 7.75 4.60 1.51
N GLU A 50 6.87 5.08 2.37
CA GLU A 50 7.11 5.30 3.79
C GLU A 50 5.76 5.12 4.47
N VAL A 51 5.59 3.96 5.09
CA VAL A 51 4.35 3.49 5.71
C VAL A 51 4.71 3.00 7.10
N GLU A 52 3.88 3.28 8.10
CA GLU A 52 4.13 2.82 9.47
C GLU A 52 4.35 1.31 9.51
N GLY A 53 5.41 0.88 10.19
CA GLY A 53 5.83 -0.51 10.28
C GLY A 53 6.43 -0.80 11.65
N ASP A 54 7.05 -1.97 11.78
CA ASP A 54 7.78 -2.35 13.00
C ASP A 54 8.98 -1.42 13.27
N GLU A 55 8.73 -0.35 14.03
CA GLU A 55 9.77 0.50 14.62
C GLU A 55 10.19 0.01 16.01
N ASP A 56 9.32 -0.72 16.71
CA ASP A 56 9.50 -1.17 18.09
C ASP A 56 9.12 -2.65 18.25
N SER A 57 10.14 -3.51 18.26
CA SER A 57 10.03 -4.97 18.33
C SER A 57 9.57 -5.50 19.70
N TYR A 58 8.61 -4.87 20.36
CA TYR A 58 8.12 -5.28 21.68
C TYR A 58 6.60 -5.41 21.72
N ASN A 59 5.88 -4.63 20.91
CA ASN A 59 4.42 -4.65 20.88
C ASN A 59 3.96 -5.42 19.64
N ASP A 60 3.25 -6.52 19.86
CA ASP A 60 2.53 -7.28 18.83
C ASP A 60 1.20 -6.56 18.53
N TYR A 61 1.24 -5.63 17.57
CA TYR A 61 0.12 -4.77 17.20
C TYR A 61 -0.93 -5.52 16.38
N ASP A 62 -0.52 -6.50 15.57
CA ASP A 62 -1.45 -7.26 14.73
C ASP A 62 -1.98 -8.56 15.38
N GLY A 63 -1.37 -8.98 16.50
CA GLY A 63 -1.82 -10.08 17.34
C GLY A 63 -1.50 -11.47 16.80
N ASP A 64 -0.56 -11.59 15.86
CA ASP A 64 -0.17 -12.86 15.26
C ASP A 64 0.83 -13.68 16.11
N GLY A 65 1.37 -13.07 17.17
CA GLY A 65 2.32 -13.68 18.10
C GLY A 65 3.80 -13.51 17.74
N ASP A 66 4.13 -12.78 16.66
CA ASP A 66 5.49 -12.40 16.23
C ASP A 66 5.63 -10.88 16.13
N PHE A 67 5.94 -10.24 17.27
CA PHE A 67 6.21 -8.79 17.42
C PHE A 67 7.31 -8.17 16.51
N ARG A 68 7.87 -8.95 15.56
CA ARG A 68 8.93 -8.51 14.64
C ARG A 68 8.45 -8.30 13.20
N ASN A 69 7.17 -8.49 12.97
CA ASN A 69 6.57 -8.40 11.64
C ASN A 69 5.40 -7.41 11.59
N ASP A 70 5.28 -6.56 12.63
CA ASP A 70 4.20 -5.62 12.77
C ASP A 70 4.14 -4.64 11.60
N CYS A 71 2.92 -4.46 11.12
CA CYS A 71 2.61 -3.73 9.92
C CYS A 71 1.25 -3.08 10.15
N PRO A 72 1.16 -2.08 11.06
CA PRO A 72 -0.10 -1.45 11.46
C PRO A 72 -0.77 -0.80 10.26
N ASP A 73 0.00 0.00 9.52
CA ASP A 73 -0.35 0.49 8.20
C ASP A 73 0.27 -0.41 7.13
N TYR A 74 -0.42 -0.64 6.02
CA TYR A 74 0.15 -1.50 4.98
C TYR A 74 -0.49 -1.32 3.61
N LEU A 75 0.34 -1.53 2.59
CA LEU A 75 -0.10 -1.84 1.24
C LEU A 75 -0.10 -3.36 1.05
N THR A 76 -1.20 -3.92 0.57
CA THR A 76 -1.31 -5.34 0.20
C THR A 76 -1.23 -5.50 -1.31
N VAL A 77 -0.29 -6.34 -1.77
CA VAL A 77 -0.16 -6.75 -3.18
C VAL A 77 0.01 -8.26 -3.24
N ASN A 78 -0.84 -8.95 -4.00
CA ASN A 78 -0.87 -10.43 -4.08
C ASN A 78 -0.96 -11.13 -2.70
N GLY A 79 -1.67 -10.54 -1.75
CA GLY A 79 -1.82 -11.06 -0.39
C GLY A 79 -0.60 -10.88 0.52
N VAL A 80 0.44 -10.17 0.07
CA VAL A 80 1.61 -9.80 0.89
C VAL A 80 1.43 -8.36 1.37
N LYS A 81 1.59 -8.13 2.68
CA LYS A 81 1.62 -6.79 3.28
C LYS A 81 3.01 -6.16 3.13
N TYR A 82 3.04 -4.88 2.85
CA TYR A 82 4.25 -4.04 2.75
C TYR A 82 4.06 -2.81 3.64
N CYS A 83 5.04 -2.55 4.50
CA CYS A 83 5.14 -1.39 5.39
C CYS A 83 6.61 -0.98 5.55
N GLY A 84 6.88 0.02 6.39
CA GLY A 84 8.19 0.64 6.53
C GLY A 84 8.59 1.37 5.26
N THR A 85 9.86 1.23 4.88
CA THR A 85 10.45 1.93 3.71
C THR A 85 10.76 1.02 2.53
N SER A 86 10.41 -0.27 2.62
CA SER A 86 10.66 -1.28 1.59
C SER A 86 9.36 -1.70 0.90
N GLY A 87 8.89 -0.86 -0.03
CA GLY A 87 7.66 -1.11 -0.80
C GLY A 87 7.77 -2.23 -1.86
N PRO A 88 6.68 -2.53 -2.59
CA PRO A 88 6.58 -3.65 -3.52
C PRO A 88 7.25 -3.41 -4.88
N ALA A 89 8.48 -2.91 -4.91
CA ALA A 89 9.20 -2.61 -6.15
C ALA A 89 9.39 -3.88 -7.01
N GLY A 90 8.98 -3.80 -8.28
CA GLY A 90 9.05 -4.90 -9.23
C GLY A 90 7.99 -6.00 -9.05
N VAL A 91 7.17 -5.95 -8.00
CA VAL A 91 6.06 -6.89 -7.80
C VAL A 91 5.01 -6.66 -8.88
N VAL A 92 4.48 -7.74 -9.46
CA VAL A 92 3.40 -7.69 -10.46
C VAL A 92 2.05 -7.91 -9.77
N PRO A 93 1.10 -6.96 -9.78
CA PRO A 93 -0.24 -7.15 -9.20
C PRO A 93 -1.05 -8.15 -10.04
N SER A 94 -0.97 -9.43 -9.68
CA SER A 94 -1.43 -10.54 -10.53
C SER A 94 -2.95 -10.65 -10.62
N ASP A 95 -3.66 -10.17 -9.60
CA ASP A 95 -5.12 -10.07 -9.57
C ASP A 95 -5.64 -8.70 -10.06
N GLY A 96 -4.73 -7.80 -10.47
CA GLY A 96 -5.07 -6.46 -10.94
C GLY A 96 -5.54 -5.51 -9.84
N THR A 97 -5.27 -5.84 -8.57
CA THR A 97 -5.69 -5.05 -7.40
C THR A 97 -4.56 -4.80 -6.40
N MET A 98 -4.68 -3.69 -5.68
CA MET A 98 -3.87 -3.39 -4.49
C MET A 98 -4.76 -2.70 -3.47
N THR A 99 -4.56 -3.01 -2.18
CA THR A 99 -5.34 -2.41 -1.09
C THR A 99 -4.38 -1.75 -0.11
N TRP A 100 -4.64 -0.50 0.25
CA TRP A 100 -3.90 0.21 1.29
C TRP A 100 -4.81 0.50 2.47
N VAL A 101 -4.28 0.39 3.69
CA VAL A 101 -4.98 0.64 4.95
C VAL A 101 -4.03 1.36 5.91
N SER A 102 -4.58 2.30 6.68
CA SER A 102 -3.97 2.84 7.90
C SER A 102 -4.82 2.57 9.14
N ASP A 103 -4.17 2.45 10.29
CA ASP A 103 -4.79 2.20 11.60
C ASP A 103 -5.27 3.47 12.34
#